data_AF-A0A7C9VWP4-F1
#
_entry.id   AF-A0A7C9VWP4-F1
#
_cell.length_a   1.000
_cell.length_b   1.000
_cell.length_c   1.000
_cell.angle_alpha   90.00
_cell.angle_beta   90.00
_cell.angle_gamma   90.00
#
_symmetry.space_group_name_H-M   'P 1'
#
loop_
_entity.id
_entity.type
_entity.pdbx_description
1 polymer ?
#
loop_
_entity_poly.entity_id
_entity_poly.type
_entity_poly.pdbx_seq_one_letter_code
_entity_poly.pdbx_strand_id
1 'polypeptide(L)'
;MRRAGPCTPHPSDTFGTAQRFALIELIDDRDPLDNYVEAHVHGPVTLDDVEALVLDPSFPDTVELPCPVERHAGFRLSTTDLLRHQDYRTPESVALGLTIAENGYLDPHILESAAVNNAGAAPQVVKHLWHHLARFGIRCPGSRGSAAAGHPPA
;
A
#
# COMPACT_ATOMS: atom_id res chain seq x y z
N MET A 1 17.72 -3.95 26.05
CA MET A 1 16.69 -4.93 25.65
C MET A 1 15.33 -4.32 25.99
N ARG A 2 14.73 -3.56 25.06
CA ARG A 2 13.40 -2.94 25.28
C ARG A 2 12.35 -4.04 25.15
N ARG A 3 11.59 -4.28 26.23
CA ARG A 3 10.41 -5.15 26.20
C ARG A 3 9.37 -4.49 25.30
N ALA A 4 8.81 -5.26 24.37
CA ALA A 4 7.56 -4.88 23.72
C ALA A 4 6.50 -4.67 24.81
N GLY A 5 5.87 -3.50 24.82
CA GLY A 5 4.72 -3.25 25.69
C GLY A 5 3.55 -4.17 25.28
N PRO A 6 2.67 -4.55 26.22
CA PRO A 6 1.49 -5.33 25.87
C PRO A 6 0.66 -4.54 24.86
N CYS A 7 0.35 -5.20 23.74
CA CYS A 7 -0.66 -4.74 22.80
C CYS A 7 -1.99 -4.74 23.55
N THR A 8 -2.39 -3.60 24.11
CA THR A 8 -3.74 -3.43 24.65
C THR A 8 -4.66 -3.17 23.47
N PRO A 9 -5.49 -4.14 23.06
CA PRO A 9 -6.53 -3.84 22.09
C PRO A 9 -7.44 -2.77 22.68
N HIS A 10 -7.80 -1.77 21.88
CA HIS A 10 -8.95 -0.94 22.19
C HIS A 10 -10.18 -1.87 22.28
N PRO A 11 -10.98 -1.84 23.34
CA PRO A 11 -12.15 -2.69 23.44
C PRO A 11 -13.15 -2.22 22.39
N SER A 12 -13.18 -2.92 21.26
CA SER A 12 -14.37 -3.06 20.45
C SER A 12 -15.28 -4.03 21.20
N ASP A 13 -16.50 -3.62 21.55
CA ASP A 13 -17.52 -4.51 22.10
C ASP A 13 -18.03 -5.53 21.05
N THR A 14 -17.51 -5.44 19.82
CA THR A 14 -17.85 -6.33 18.72
C THR A 14 -16.64 -7.15 18.29
N PHE A 15 -16.74 -8.47 18.39
CA PHE A 15 -15.76 -9.41 17.87
C PHE A 15 -16.47 -10.59 17.21
N GLY A 16 -15.90 -11.10 16.11
CA GLY A 16 -16.38 -12.28 15.41
C GLY A 16 -15.45 -13.47 15.65
N THR A 17 -15.98 -14.68 15.54
CA THR A 17 -15.17 -15.91 15.43
C THR A 17 -15.28 -16.46 14.01
N ALA A 18 -14.43 -17.41 13.62
CA ALA A 18 -14.51 -18.05 12.30
C ALA A 18 -15.91 -18.63 11.99
N GLN A 19 -16.70 -18.98 13.01
CA GLN A 19 -18.05 -19.53 12.87
C GLN A 19 -19.15 -18.45 12.90
N ARG A 20 -18.85 -17.22 13.32
CA ARG A 20 -19.77 -16.09 13.43
C ARG A 20 -19.05 -14.79 13.08
N PHE A 21 -18.90 -14.54 11.78
CA PHE A 21 -18.21 -13.38 11.24
C PHE A 21 -19.19 -12.39 10.60
N ALA A 22 -20.06 -11.78 11.42
CA ALA A 22 -21.07 -10.79 10.97
C ALA A 22 -20.55 -9.33 10.98
N LEU A 23 -19.24 -9.12 11.15
CA LEU A 23 -18.63 -7.79 11.24
C LEU A 23 -18.64 -7.01 9.92
N ILE A 24 -18.81 -7.71 8.78
CA ILE A 24 -18.87 -7.09 7.46
C ILE A 24 -20.06 -6.13 7.31
N GLU A 25 -21.13 -6.36 8.07
CA GLU A 25 -22.33 -5.52 8.08
C GLU A 25 -22.11 -4.18 8.82
N LEU A 26 -21.00 -4.03 9.55
CA LEU A 26 -20.63 -2.82 10.29
C LEU A 26 -19.68 -1.90 9.51
N ILE A 27 -19.32 -2.29 8.29
CA ILE A 27 -18.55 -1.46 7.36
C ILE A 27 -19.45 -0.31 6.90
N ASP A 28 -18.97 0.92 6.98
CA ASP A 28 -19.69 2.14 6.59
C ASP A 28 -19.11 2.76 5.31
N ASP A 29 -19.40 4.03 5.01
CA ASP A 29 -18.90 4.73 3.81
C ASP A 29 -17.56 5.47 4.05
N ARG A 30 -16.78 5.10 5.08
CA ARG A 30 -15.45 5.68 5.31
C ARG A 30 -14.49 5.37 4.15
N ASP A 31 -13.41 6.14 4.08
CA ASP A 31 -12.33 5.92 3.12
C ASP A 31 -11.91 4.44 3.14
N PRO A 32 -11.77 3.76 1.97
CA PRO A 32 -11.49 2.33 1.92
C PRO A 32 -10.23 1.89 2.68
N LEU A 33 -9.26 2.79 2.91
CA LEU A 33 -8.04 2.49 3.66
C LEU A 33 -8.20 2.67 5.18
N ASP A 34 -9.32 3.25 5.62
CA ASP A 34 -9.68 3.42 7.04
C ASP A 34 -10.88 2.55 7.43
N ASN A 35 -11.43 1.78 6.49
CA ASN A 35 -12.67 1.02 6.64
C ASN A 35 -12.44 -0.49 6.49
N TYR A 36 -11.77 -1.07 7.48
CA TYR A 36 -11.35 -2.47 7.45
C TYR A 36 -11.72 -3.18 8.75
N VAL A 37 -11.95 -4.50 8.64
CA VAL A 37 -12.17 -5.39 9.79
C VAL A 37 -10.85 -6.12 10.06
N GLU A 38 -10.33 -5.99 11.28
CA GLU A 38 -9.13 -6.72 11.71
C GLU A 38 -9.52 -8.12 12.19
N ALA A 39 -8.92 -9.14 11.57
CA ALA A 39 -9.03 -10.53 11.99
C ALA A 39 -7.68 -11.02 12.53
N HIS A 40 -7.69 -11.64 13.70
CA HIS A 40 -6.50 -12.21 14.33
C HIS A 40 -6.50 -13.74 14.21
N VAL A 41 -5.39 -14.30 13.74
CA VAL A 41 -5.13 -15.74 13.79
C VAL A 41 -4.36 -16.04 15.07
N HIS A 42 -4.90 -16.91 15.92
CA HIS A 42 -4.23 -17.36 17.13
C HIS A 42 -3.43 -18.64 16.84
N GLY A 43 -2.14 -18.49 16.54
CA GLY A 43 -1.24 -19.59 16.23
C GLY A 43 -0.07 -19.12 15.35
N PRO A 44 0.93 -19.98 15.09
CA PRO A 44 1.93 -19.68 14.08
C PRO A 44 1.28 -19.63 12.70
N VAL A 45 1.74 -18.70 11.87
CA VAL A 45 1.45 -18.64 10.43
C VAL A 45 2.77 -18.90 9.71
N THR A 46 2.85 -19.96 8.91
CA THR A 46 4.04 -20.28 8.10
C THR A 46 3.79 -19.98 6.62
N LEU A 47 4.84 -20.04 5.80
CA LEU A 47 4.66 -19.88 4.35
C LEU A 47 3.91 -21.05 3.70
N ASP A 48 3.73 -22.16 4.41
CA ASP A 48 2.90 -23.29 3.95
C ASP A 48 1.40 -22.96 4.02
N ASP A 49 1.02 -21.97 4.85
CA ASP A 49 -0.37 -21.47 4.95
C ASP A 49 -0.71 -20.47 3.83
N VAL A 50 0.28 -20.08 3.00
CA VAL A 50 0.14 -19.02 1.99
C VAL A 50 -0.11 -19.64 0.62
N GLU A 51 -1.26 -19.31 0.02
CA GLU A 51 -1.60 -19.74 -1.35
C GLU A 51 -0.67 -19.12 -2.40
N ALA A 52 -0.36 -17.82 -2.29
CA ALA A 52 0.58 -17.12 -3.16
C ALA A 52 1.10 -15.83 -2.50
N LEU A 53 2.32 -15.44 -2.86
CA LEU A 53 2.86 -14.10 -2.61
C LEU A 53 2.67 -13.23 -3.86
N VAL A 54 1.84 -12.19 -3.77
CA VAL A 54 1.61 -11.27 -4.91
C VAL A 54 2.46 -10.01 -4.74
N LEU A 55 3.43 -9.78 -5.63
CA LEU A 55 4.38 -8.67 -5.57
C LEU A 55 4.02 -7.53 -6.52
N ASP A 56 4.38 -6.30 -6.13
CA ASP A 56 4.42 -5.16 -7.05
C ASP A 56 5.57 -5.36 -8.04
N PRO A 57 5.40 -5.08 -9.35
CA PRO A 57 6.47 -5.12 -10.34
C PRO A 57 7.65 -4.18 -10.05
N SER A 58 7.53 -3.20 -9.13
CA SER A 58 8.65 -2.37 -8.68
C SER A 58 9.70 -3.16 -7.89
N PHE A 59 9.35 -4.32 -7.32
CA PHE A 59 10.29 -5.17 -6.58
C PHE A 59 10.94 -6.21 -7.49
N PRO A 60 12.27 -6.45 -7.36
CA PRO A 60 12.97 -7.43 -8.17
C PRO A 60 12.55 -8.86 -7.82
N ASP A 61 12.68 -9.78 -8.79
CA ASP A 61 12.54 -11.23 -8.56
C ASP A 61 13.75 -11.73 -7.78
N THR A 62 13.61 -11.93 -6.47
CA THR A 62 14.78 -12.25 -5.62
C THR A 62 14.57 -13.40 -4.64
N VAL A 63 13.39 -14.03 -4.60
CA VAL A 63 13.10 -15.04 -3.58
C VAL A 63 12.48 -16.30 -4.18
N GLU A 64 13.17 -17.43 -4.02
CA GLU A 64 12.54 -18.75 -4.12
C GLU A 64 11.79 -19.01 -2.81
N LEU A 65 10.48 -19.13 -2.89
CA LEU A 65 9.59 -19.36 -1.75
C LEU A 65 8.86 -20.70 -1.92
N PRO A 66 8.40 -21.33 -0.82
CA PRO A 66 7.63 -22.57 -0.89
C PRO A 66 6.22 -22.38 -1.48
N CYS A 67 5.79 -21.14 -1.70
CA CYS A 67 4.52 -20.80 -2.36
C CYS A 67 4.76 -20.07 -3.70
N PRO A 68 3.79 -20.14 -4.63
CA PRO A 68 3.80 -19.35 -5.86
C PRO A 68 4.06 -17.86 -5.62
N VAL A 69 4.87 -17.25 -6.48
CA VAL A 69 5.06 -15.80 -6.53
C VAL A 69 4.34 -15.25 -7.76
N GLU A 70 3.36 -14.38 -7.53
CA GLU A 70 2.55 -13.73 -8.56
C GLU A 70 2.83 -12.23 -8.61
N ARG A 71 2.28 -11.56 -9.62
CA ARG A 71 2.43 -10.12 -9.83
C ARG A 71 1.07 -9.46 -10.01
N HIS A 72 0.84 -8.35 -9.32
CA HIS A 72 -0.28 -7.47 -9.65
C HIS A 72 0.15 -6.41 -10.68
N ALA A 73 -0.81 -5.63 -11.20
CA ALA A 73 -0.55 -4.62 -12.22
C ALA A 73 0.38 -3.45 -11.77
N GLY A 74 0.61 -3.37 -10.47
CA GLY A 74 1.48 -2.42 -9.81
C GLY A 74 0.86 -1.07 -9.48
N PHE A 75 1.52 -0.36 -8.57
CA PHE A 75 1.22 1.00 -8.18
C PHE A 75 2.24 1.96 -8.79
N ARG A 76 1.76 3.09 -9.31
CA ARG A 76 2.56 4.21 -9.74
C ARG A 76 1.76 5.50 -9.65
N LEU A 77 2.21 6.41 -8.80
CA LEU A 77 1.61 7.71 -8.60
C LEU A 77 2.51 8.81 -9.17
N SER A 78 1.97 9.68 -10.01
CA SER A 78 2.72 10.85 -10.48
C SER A 78 2.72 11.95 -9.41
N THR A 79 3.77 12.77 -9.36
CA THR A 79 3.80 13.95 -8.46
C THR A 79 2.72 14.97 -8.81
N THR A 80 2.29 15.02 -10.08
CA THR A 80 1.16 15.84 -10.52
C THR A 80 -0.15 15.36 -9.90
N ASP A 81 -0.41 14.06 -9.90
CA ASP A 81 -1.61 13.49 -9.28
C ASP A 81 -1.54 13.58 -7.75
N LEU A 82 -0.35 13.41 -7.16
CA LEU A 82 -0.13 13.66 -5.73
C LEU A 82 -0.53 15.08 -5.35
N LEU A 83 -0.08 16.09 -6.10
CA LEU A 83 -0.44 17.49 -5.88
C LEU A 83 -1.94 17.77 -6.13
N ARG A 84 -2.54 17.10 -7.11
CA ARG A 84 -3.99 17.18 -7.36
C ARG A 84 -4.79 16.70 -6.14
N HIS A 85 -4.24 15.77 -5.38
CA HIS A 85 -4.87 15.18 -4.20
C HIS A 85 -4.16 15.57 -2.89
N GLN A 86 -3.54 16.76 -2.83
CA GLN A 86 -2.74 17.19 -1.67
C GLN A 86 -3.51 17.27 -0.35
N ASP A 87 -4.84 17.44 -0.41
CA ASP A 87 -5.73 17.49 0.76
C ASP A 87 -6.05 16.09 1.30
N TYR A 88 -5.60 15.02 0.63
CA TYR A 88 -5.75 13.66 1.10
C TYR A 88 -4.71 13.38 2.19
N ARG A 89 -5.13 12.88 3.35
CA ARG A 89 -4.25 12.63 4.52
C ARG A 89 -3.52 13.90 4.99
N THR A 90 -2.18 13.99 4.90
CA THR A 90 -1.43 15.09 5.54
C THR A 90 -0.42 15.79 4.62
N PRO A 91 -0.20 17.11 4.78
CA PRO A 91 0.76 17.87 3.98
C PRO A 91 2.19 17.33 4.05
N GLU A 92 2.61 16.79 5.20
CA GLU A 92 3.94 16.20 5.37
C GLU A 92 4.14 14.97 4.48
N SER A 93 3.06 14.22 4.22
CA SER A 93 3.12 13.06 3.32
C SER A 93 3.29 13.48 1.87
N VAL A 94 2.63 14.57 1.46
CA VAL A 94 2.81 15.19 0.14
C VAL A 94 4.24 15.72 -0.01
N ALA A 95 4.74 16.45 0.99
CA ALA A 95 6.10 16.97 1.00
C ALA A 95 7.15 15.85 0.92
N LEU A 96 6.96 14.77 1.68
CA LEU A 96 7.80 13.58 1.60
C LEU A 96 7.77 12.99 0.19
N GLY A 97 6.57 12.79 -0.38
CA GLY A 97 6.40 12.23 -1.73
C GLY A 97 7.10 13.06 -2.80
N LEU A 98 7.00 14.38 -2.76
CA LEU A 98 7.72 15.27 -3.68
C LEU A 98 9.24 15.19 -3.52
N THR A 99 9.72 14.95 -2.31
CA THR A 99 11.16 14.87 -2.01
C THR A 99 11.78 13.57 -2.53
N ILE A 100 11.06 12.45 -2.40
CA ILE A 100 11.60 11.12 -2.71
C ILE A 100 11.23 10.63 -4.12
N ALA A 101 10.33 11.33 -4.82
CA ALA A 101 9.89 10.91 -6.14
C ALA A 101 11.05 10.84 -7.14
N GLU A 102 11.13 9.73 -7.86
CA GLU A 102 12.12 9.54 -8.91
C GLU A 102 11.45 9.78 -10.26
N ASN A 103 12.06 10.67 -11.07
CA ASN A 103 11.52 11.05 -12.39
C ASN A 103 10.06 11.52 -12.36
N GLY A 104 9.63 12.13 -11.25
CA GLY A 104 8.26 12.61 -11.05
C GLY A 104 7.25 11.52 -10.71
N TYR A 105 7.70 10.33 -10.31
CA TYR A 105 6.84 9.22 -9.92
C TYR A 105 7.21 8.62 -8.57
N LEU A 106 6.22 8.01 -7.94
CA LEU A 106 6.33 7.19 -6.74
C LEU A 106 5.81 5.78 -7.07
N ASP A 107 6.49 4.78 -6.53
CA ASP A 107 6.06 3.39 -6.51
C ASP A 107 6.39 2.76 -5.14
N PRO A 108 5.96 1.52 -4.84
CA PRO A 108 6.20 0.91 -3.55
C PRO A 108 7.68 0.73 -3.21
N HIS A 109 8.54 0.48 -4.20
CA HIS A 109 9.98 0.31 -3.99
C HIS A 109 10.66 1.62 -3.61
N ILE A 110 10.30 2.75 -4.23
CA ILE A 110 10.76 4.08 -3.84
C ILE A 110 10.33 4.40 -2.41
N LEU A 111 9.09 4.07 -2.03
CA LEU A 111 8.59 4.26 -0.66
C LEU A 111 9.37 3.43 0.36
N GLU A 112 9.63 2.15 0.06
CA GLU A 112 10.43 1.27 0.91
C GLU A 112 11.86 1.82 1.05
N SER A 113 12.51 2.12 -0.07
CA SER A 113 13.85 2.68 -0.11
C SER A 113 13.94 3.98 0.71
N ALA A 114 12.94 4.84 0.61
CA ALA A 114 12.86 6.04 1.42
C ALA A 114 12.62 5.73 2.90
N ALA A 115 11.76 4.77 3.26
CA ALA A 115 11.53 4.42 4.67
C ALA A 115 12.80 3.83 5.33
N VAL A 116 13.58 3.05 4.58
CA VAL A 116 14.85 2.48 5.05
C VAL A 116 15.95 3.55 5.14
N ASN A 117 16.04 4.44 4.15
CA ASN A 117 17.13 5.43 4.06
C ASN A 117 16.84 6.77 4.76
N ASN A 118 15.57 7.19 4.88
CA ASN A 118 15.14 8.34 5.68
C ASN A 118 14.73 7.89 7.08
N ALA A 119 15.72 7.58 7.91
CA ALA A 119 15.53 7.26 9.34
C ALA A 119 14.82 8.37 10.17
N GLY A 120 14.50 9.52 9.56
CA GLY A 120 13.80 10.64 10.19
C GLY A 120 12.33 10.81 9.82
N ALA A 121 11.80 10.11 8.82
CA ALA A 121 10.38 10.21 8.48
C ALA A 121 9.53 9.49 9.53
N ALA A 122 8.56 10.20 10.13
CA ALA A 122 7.67 9.57 11.09
C ALA A 122 6.88 8.43 10.39
N PRO A 123 6.75 7.23 11.00
CA PRO A 123 6.07 6.09 10.37
C PRO A 123 4.65 6.42 9.89
N GLN A 124 3.96 7.30 10.60
CA GLN A 124 2.63 7.76 10.20
C GLN A 124 2.63 8.57 8.89
N VAL A 125 3.67 9.38 8.65
CA VAL A 125 3.82 10.15 7.40
C VAL A 125 4.05 9.21 6.22
N VAL A 126 4.88 8.18 6.42
CA VAL A 126 5.10 7.12 5.41
C VAL A 126 3.79 6.37 5.13
N LYS A 127 3.02 6.02 6.17
CA LYS A 127 1.69 5.40 6.02
C LYS A 127 0.75 6.28 5.20
N HIS A 128 0.69 7.59 5.48
CA HIS A 128 -0.15 8.52 4.72
C HIS A 128 0.27 8.66 3.25
N LEU A 129 1.58 8.62 2.97
CA LEU A 129 2.07 8.62 1.59
C LEU A 129 1.73 7.30 0.88
N TRP A 130 1.85 6.17 1.58
CA TRP A 130 1.38 4.88 1.06
C TRP A 130 -0.11 4.90 0.74
N HIS A 131 -0.94 5.55 1.57
CA HIS A 131 -2.37 5.70 1.26
C HIS A 131 -2.61 6.47 -0.05
N HIS A 132 -1.86 7.54 -0.32
CA HIS A 132 -1.96 8.24 -1.63
C HIS A 132 -1.64 7.30 -2.79
N LEU A 133 -0.53 6.56 -2.67
CA LEU A 133 -0.09 5.62 -3.68
C LEU A 133 -1.12 4.52 -3.93
N ALA A 134 -1.67 3.92 -2.87
CA ALA A 134 -2.68 2.87 -2.95
C ALA A 134 -3.99 3.39 -3.56
N ARG A 135 -4.41 4.61 -3.18
CA ARG A 135 -5.70 5.18 -3.61
C ARG A 135 -5.70 5.68 -5.05
N PHE A 136 -4.59 6.27 -5.49
CA PHE A 136 -4.50 7.00 -6.76
C PHE A 136 -3.46 6.44 -7.73
N GLY A 137 -2.61 5.51 -7.29
CA GLY A 137 -1.54 4.95 -8.11
C GLY A 137 -1.86 3.59 -8.73
N ILE A 138 -3.04 3.01 -8.51
CA ILE A 138 -3.34 1.67 -9.04
C ILE A 138 -3.32 1.68 -10.58
N ARG A 139 -2.51 0.79 -11.17
CA ARG A 139 -2.54 0.56 -12.61
C ARG A 139 -3.64 -0.45 -12.89
N CYS A 140 -4.70 -0.06 -13.60
CA CYS A 140 -5.63 -1.05 -14.13
C CYS A 140 -4.99 -1.77 -15.33
N PRO A 141 -5.03 -3.12 -15.40
CA PRO A 141 -4.71 -3.83 -16.62
C PRO A 141 -5.64 -3.36 -17.74
N GLY A 142 -5.11 -2.60 -18.70
CA GLY A 142 -5.89 -2.10 -19.86
C GLY A 142 -5.66 -0.65 -20.26
N SER A 143 -4.98 0.18 -19.46
CA SER A 143 -4.55 1.51 -19.92
C SER A 143 -3.33 1.38 -20.85
N ARG A 144 -3.59 1.06 -22.12
CA ARG A 144 -2.65 1.42 -23.18
C ARG A 144 -2.46 2.93 -23.11
N GLY A 145 -1.29 3.36 -22.63
CA GLY A 145 -0.87 4.74 -22.73
C GLY A 145 -1.12 5.22 -24.15
N SER A 146 -1.82 6.34 -24.30
CA SER A 146 -2.00 7.00 -25.58
C SER A 146 -0.61 7.35 -26.10
N ALA A 147 -0.04 6.47 -26.94
CA ALA A 147 1.10 6.80 -27.75
C ALA A 147 0.61 7.89 -28.70
N ALA A 148 1.13 9.10 -28.53
CA ALA A 148 0.94 10.20 -29.45
C ALA A 148 1.20 9.68 -30.88
N ALA A 149 0.15 9.70 -31.71
CA ALA A 149 0.25 9.33 -33.11
C ALA A 149 1.24 10.29 -33.78
N GLY A 150 2.38 9.73 -34.21
CA GLY A 150 3.35 10.43 -35.02
C GLY A 150 2.73 10.87 -36.34
N HIS A 151 3.02 12.12 -36.71
CA HIS A 151 2.72 12.73 -37.99
C HIS A 151 3.44 11.97 -39.12
N PRO A 152 2.78 11.63 -40.26
CA PRO A 152 3.48 11.03 -41.38
C PRO A 152 4.27 12.09 -42.16
N PRO A 153 5.44 11.74 -42.75
CA PRO A 153 6.14 12.65 -43.64
C PRO A 153 5.42 12.79 -44.99
N ALA A 154 5.58 13.99 -45.57
CA ALA A 154 5.04 14.40 -46.87
C ALA A 154 5.71 13.70 -48.06
#